data_AF-A0A2V9AUC0-F1
#
_entry.id   AF-A0A2V9AUC0-F1
#
_cell.length_a   1.000
_cell.length_b   1.000
_cell.length_c   1.000
_cell.angle_alpha   90.00
_cell.angle_beta   90.00
_cell.angle_gamma   90.00
#
_symmetry.space_group_name_H-M   'P 1'
#
loop_
_entity.id
_entity.type
_entity.pdbx_description
1 polymer ?
#
loop_
_entity_poly.entity_id
_entity_poly.type
_entity_poly.pdbx_seq_one_letter_code
_entity_poly.pdbx_strand_id
1 'polypeptide(L)'
;MKNFAALTRMRVQLAFRNKMFFFFVIVMPLVFFFLYAGVFAKSVPRIVSFYLGPVLAFNVMGSFWGLSATLVMFREQGILRRFHVAPVTASDLLASSIVANYVLTLPTVTLELVLARLIFHVPSIGNPISLFILLSIGILSFGSLGLVVASVTNTMQETQVLNQLLWLPLIFLSGATFPLAYLPRTVQRFGLFLPATYLVNGLQQTIIHSATLWSRYVEILSLAVWACLTFFLSAQLFRWEPEAKVPRRTKMLVAATAIPFLLLGIVENVSDRILREAYTAFESFTSAPATRRPPSLSMPGKPGEASNPSRSSQNQARQ
;
A
#
# COMPACT_ATOMS: atom_id res chain seq x y z
N MET A 1 -5.93 -9.35 29.75
CA MET A 1 -4.55 -9.09 29.27
C MET A 1 -3.70 -10.35 29.07
N LYS A 2 -3.66 -11.32 30.00
CA LYS A 2 -2.85 -12.55 29.82
C LYS A 2 -3.18 -13.33 28.52
N ASN A 3 -4.47 -13.46 28.20
CA ASN A 3 -4.94 -14.20 27.03
C ASN A 3 -4.55 -13.52 25.70
N PHE A 4 -4.75 -12.21 25.61
CA PHE A 4 -4.30 -11.40 24.47
C PHE A 4 -2.80 -11.57 24.19
N ALA A 5 -1.95 -11.43 25.22
CA ALA A 5 -0.50 -11.56 25.05
C ALA A 5 -0.09 -12.98 24.60
N ALA A 6 -0.72 -14.01 25.18
CA ALA A 6 -0.48 -15.40 24.80
C ALA A 6 -0.86 -15.67 23.33
N LEU A 7 -2.02 -15.18 22.88
CA LEU A 7 -2.47 -15.32 21.49
C LEU A 7 -1.55 -14.58 20.52
N THR A 8 -1.15 -13.36 20.84
CA THR A 8 -0.20 -12.58 20.02
C THR A 8 1.12 -13.33 19.87
N ARG A 9 1.68 -13.82 20.99
CA ARG A 9 2.92 -14.60 20.98
C ARG A 9 2.80 -15.87 20.14
N MET A 10 1.72 -16.63 20.31
CA MET A 10 1.46 -17.84 19.54
C MET A 10 1.42 -17.54 18.03
N ARG A 11 0.67 -16.51 17.62
CA ARG A 11 0.55 -16.12 16.20
C ARG A 11 1.90 -15.73 15.60
N VAL A 12 2.66 -14.90 16.29
CA VAL A 12 4.01 -14.51 15.86
C VAL A 12 4.90 -15.75 15.75
N GLN A 13 4.93 -16.61 16.77
CA GLN A 13 5.76 -17.83 16.73
C GLN A 13 5.37 -18.78 15.60
N LEU A 14 4.08 -18.95 15.31
CA LEU A 14 3.61 -19.77 14.20
C LEU A 14 4.02 -19.18 12.84
N ALA A 15 3.93 -17.85 12.70
CA ALA A 15 4.41 -17.15 11.51
C ALA A 15 5.91 -17.37 11.29
N PHE A 16 6.71 -17.25 12.36
CA PHE A 16 8.16 -17.51 12.33
C PHE A 16 8.54 -19.00 12.16
N ARG A 17 7.57 -19.93 12.20
CA ARG A 17 7.80 -21.36 11.91
C ARG A 17 7.36 -21.75 10.51
N ASN A 18 6.50 -20.96 9.88
CA ASN A 18 5.97 -21.24 8.56
C ASN A 18 6.90 -20.66 7.48
N LYS A 19 7.73 -21.50 6.86
CA LYS A 19 8.64 -21.09 5.78
C LYS A 19 7.92 -20.39 4.62
N MET A 20 6.70 -20.83 4.29
CA MET A 20 5.89 -20.22 3.25
C MET A 20 5.46 -18.79 3.63
N PHE A 21 5.16 -18.55 4.91
CA PHE A 21 4.82 -17.21 5.40
C PHE A 21 5.98 -16.22 5.22
N PHE A 22 7.21 -16.61 5.56
CA PHE A 22 8.39 -15.75 5.32
C PHE A 22 8.57 -15.38 3.87
N PHE A 23 8.39 -16.34 2.97
CA PHE A 23 8.53 -16.07 1.54
C PHE A 23 7.52 -15.00 1.09
N PHE A 24 6.24 -15.14 1.45
CA PHE A 24 5.23 -14.19 0.99
C PHE A 24 5.23 -12.85 1.73
N VAL A 25 5.65 -12.79 3.00
CA VAL A 25 5.60 -11.55 3.80
C VAL A 25 6.90 -10.77 3.77
N ILE A 26 8.04 -11.40 3.49
CA ILE A 26 9.34 -10.72 3.43
C ILE A 26 9.92 -10.79 2.03
N VAL A 27 10.07 -11.99 1.45
CA VAL A 27 10.77 -12.12 0.15
C VAL A 27 9.97 -11.47 -0.98
N MET A 28 8.66 -11.72 -1.05
CA MET A 28 7.84 -11.24 -2.15
C MET A 28 7.75 -9.70 -2.21
N PRO A 29 7.45 -8.97 -1.12
CA PRO A 29 7.44 -7.51 -1.13
C PRO A 29 8.81 -6.91 -1.48
N LEU A 30 9.91 -7.54 -1.02
CA LEU A 30 11.25 -7.14 -1.42
C LEU A 30 11.51 -7.35 -2.91
N VAL A 31 11.16 -8.51 -3.46
CA VAL A 31 11.26 -8.77 -4.91
C VAL A 31 10.48 -7.73 -5.69
N PHE A 32 9.27 -7.41 -5.23
CA PHE A 32 8.43 -6.39 -5.84
C PHE A 32 9.07 -4.99 -5.76
N PHE A 33 9.66 -4.62 -4.62
CA PHE A 33 10.43 -3.39 -4.45
C PHE A 33 11.61 -3.31 -5.43
N PHE A 34 12.43 -4.37 -5.51
CA PHE A 34 13.55 -4.42 -6.45
C PHE A 34 13.11 -4.41 -7.91
N LEU A 35 11.99 -5.04 -8.24
CA LEU A 35 11.40 -5.00 -9.57
C LEU A 35 10.98 -3.56 -9.91
N TYR A 36 10.32 -2.85 -9.00
CA TYR A 36 9.97 -1.43 -9.20
C TYR A 36 11.21 -0.55 -9.36
N ALA A 37 12.17 -0.70 -8.45
CA ALA A 37 13.39 0.11 -8.48
C ALA A 37 14.27 -0.17 -9.71
N GLY A 38 14.34 -1.42 -10.16
CA GLY A 38 15.12 -1.83 -11.33
C GLY A 38 14.41 -1.54 -12.65
N VAL A 39 13.17 -2.02 -12.82
CA VAL A 39 12.45 -1.96 -14.10
C VAL A 39 11.89 -0.56 -14.35
N PHE A 40 11.18 0.00 -13.39
CA PHE A 40 10.50 1.29 -13.57
C PHE A 40 11.40 2.47 -13.26
N ALA A 41 12.20 2.38 -12.20
CA ALA A 41 13.08 3.47 -11.81
C ALA A 41 14.47 3.44 -12.46
N LYS A 42 14.82 2.37 -13.19
CA LYS A 42 16.14 2.19 -13.83
C LYS A 42 17.31 2.45 -12.87
N SER A 43 17.10 2.14 -11.58
CA SER A 43 18.02 2.43 -10.47
C SER A 43 18.41 3.90 -10.29
N VAL A 44 17.63 4.84 -10.85
CA VAL A 44 17.84 6.28 -10.68
C VAL A 44 17.28 6.70 -9.31
N PRO A 45 18.10 7.20 -8.36
CA PRO A 45 17.68 7.42 -6.97
C PRO A 45 16.42 8.29 -6.81
N ARG A 46 16.29 9.33 -7.65
CA ARG A 46 15.12 10.23 -7.65
C ARG A 46 13.84 9.51 -8.07
N ILE A 47 13.90 8.66 -9.09
CA ILE A 47 12.73 7.93 -9.58
C ILE A 47 12.36 6.83 -8.57
N VAL A 48 13.35 6.18 -7.95
CA VAL A 48 13.10 5.23 -6.85
C VAL A 48 12.36 5.93 -5.70
N SER A 49 12.75 7.16 -5.35
CA SER A 49 12.09 7.94 -4.29
C SER A 49 10.61 8.20 -4.57
N PHE A 50 10.24 8.41 -5.84
CA PHE A 50 8.85 8.62 -6.26
C PHE A 50 7.99 7.35 -6.11
N TYR A 51 8.53 6.18 -6.47
CA TYR A 51 7.81 4.91 -6.39
C TYR A 51 7.87 4.26 -4.99
N LEU A 52 8.75 4.71 -4.10
CA LEU A 52 8.91 4.14 -2.77
C LEU A 52 7.62 4.22 -1.94
N GLY A 53 6.92 5.35 -1.97
CA GLY A 53 5.64 5.53 -1.26
C GLY A 53 4.57 4.51 -1.70
N PRO A 54 4.25 4.41 -3.00
CA PRO A 54 3.34 3.39 -3.53
C PRO A 54 3.74 1.94 -3.23
N VAL A 55 5.03 1.60 -3.33
CA VAL A 55 5.51 0.23 -3.03
C VAL A 55 5.26 -0.13 -1.56
N LEU A 56 5.60 0.77 -0.64
CA LEU A 56 5.29 0.60 0.79
C LEU A 56 3.78 0.49 1.02
N ALA A 57 2.98 1.31 0.32
CA ALA A 57 1.53 1.26 0.40
C ALA A 57 0.98 -0.10 -0.05
N PHE A 58 1.48 -0.69 -1.15
CA PHE A 58 1.06 -2.02 -1.58
C PHE A 58 1.33 -3.10 -0.53
N ASN A 59 2.50 -3.05 0.12
CA ASN A 59 2.84 -3.99 1.18
C ASN A 59 1.89 -3.85 2.39
N VAL A 60 1.72 -2.61 2.88
CA VAL A 60 0.81 -2.30 4.00
C VAL A 60 -0.63 -2.70 3.68
N MET A 61 -1.10 -2.35 2.49
CA MET A 61 -2.43 -2.73 2.00
C MET A 61 -2.57 -4.24 2.02
N GLY A 62 -1.63 -4.97 1.41
CA GLY A 62 -1.64 -6.44 1.28
C GLY A 62 -1.71 -7.19 2.62
N SER A 63 -1.39 -6.56 3.75
CA SER A 63 -1.52 -7.17 5.07
C SER A 63 -2.95 -7.65 5.40
N PHE A 64 -3.98 -7.06 4.79
CA PHE A 64 -5.37 -7.50 4.96
C PHE A 64 -5.63 -8.92 4.43
N TRP A 65 -4.88 -9.37 3.41
CA TRP A 65 -4.99 -10.73 2.87
C TRP A 65 -4.52 -11.77 3.86
N GLY A 66 -3.35 -11.55 4.46
CA GLY A 66 -2.77 -12.50 5.41
C GLY A 66 -3.67 -12.70 6.63
N LEU A 67 -4.24 -11.59 7.13
CA LEU A 67 -5.16 -11.63 8.26
C LEU A 67 -6.50 -12.31 7.94
N SER A 68 -7.11 -11.96 6.80
CA SER A 68 -8.39 -12.54 6.41
C SER A 68 -8.27 -14.05 6.18
N ALA A 69 -7.25 -14.48 5.44
CA ALA A 69 -6.96 -15.89 5.18
C ALA A 69 -6.69 -16.64 6.49
N THR A 70 -5.79 -16.15 7.36
CA THR A 70 -5.44 -16.87 8.60
C THR A 70 -6.66 -17.10 9.50
N LEU A 71 -7.53 -16.09 9.62
CA LEU A 71 -8.68 -16.19 10.52
C LEU A 71 -9.77 -17.13 9.97
N VAL A 72 -10.01 -17.11 8.66
CA VAL A 72 -10.91 -18.08 8.00
C VAL A 72 -10.34 -19.49 8.03
N MET A 73 -9.01 -19.64 7.96
CA MET A 73 -8.34 -20.95 8.09
C MET A 73 -8.63 -21.56 9.45
N PHE A 74 -8.51 -20.75 10.51
CA PHE A 74 -8.83 -21.19 11.85
C PHE A 74 -10.32 -21.55 12.00
N ARG A 75 -11.21 -20.93 11.23
CA ARG A 75 -12.63 -21.28 11.21
C ARG A 75 -12.84 -22.63 10.55
N GLU A 76 -12.33 -22.82 9.33
CA GLU A 76 -12.47 -24.09 8.59
C GLU A 76 -11.86 -25.27 9.34
N GLN A 77 -10.71 -25.06 10.00
CA GLN A 77 -10.03 -26.09 10.80
C GLN A 77 -10.67 -26.34 12.17
N GLY A 78 -11.77 -25.64 12.51
CA GLY A 78 -12.44 -25.76 13.80
C GLY A 78 -11.64 -25.23 14.99
N ILE A 79 -10.54 -24.51 14.74
CA ILE A 79 -9.69 -23.90 15.79
C ILE A 79 -10.47 -22.81 16.53
N LEU A 80 -11.29 -22.03 15.84
CA LEU A 80 -12.13 -21.00 16.49
C LEU A 80 -13.10 -21.60 17.51
N ARG A 81 -13.67 -22.79 17.26
CA ARG A 81 -14.53 -23.49 18.23
C ARG A 81 -13.78 -23.84 19.51
N ARG A 82 -12.51 -24.24 19.39
CA ARG A 82 -11.64 -24.55 20.54
C ARG A 82 -11.30 -23.29 21.35
N PHE A 83 -11.14 -22.15 20.70
CA PHE A 83 -10.96 -20.87 21.41
C PHE A 83 -12.25 -20.40 22.09
N HIS A 84 -13.42 -20.77 21.56
CA HIS A 84 -14.71 -20.36 22.14
C HIS A 84 -14.99 -21.01 23.51
N VAL A 85 -14.50 -22.24 23.74
CA VAL A 85 -14.62 -22.93 25.04
C VAL A 85 -13.53 -22.52 26.05
N ALA A 86 -12.51 -21.79 25.61
CA ALA A 86 -11.51 -21.19 26.49
C ALA A 86 -12.01 -19.82 27.01
N PRO A 87 -11.45 -19.27 28.11
CA PRO A 87 -11.80 -17.94 28.61
C PRO A 87 -11.23 -16.81 27.72
N VAL A 88 -11.35 -16.92 26.40
CA VAL A 88 -10.85 -15.98 25.40
C VAL A 88 -12.03 -15.22 24.80
N THR A 89 -11.99 -13.89 24.88
CA THR A 89 -13.03 -13.07 24.25
C THR A 89 -12.77 -12.92 22.74
N ALA A 90 -13.82 -12.61 21.97
CA ALA A 90 -13.66 -12.31 20.54
C ALA A 90 -12.72 -11.11 20.33
N SER A 91 -12.84 -10.09 21.18
CA SER A 91 -11.97 -8.91 21.15
C SER A 91 -10.50 -9.26 21.40
N ASP A 92 -10.19 -10.16 22.35
CA ASP A 92 -8.81 -10.63 22.57
C ASP A 92 -8.25 -11.32 21.32
N LEU A 93 -9.07 -12.13 20.63
CA LEU A 93 -8.68 -12.86 19.44
C LEU A 93 -8.46 -11.92 18.24
N LEU A 94 -9.34 -10.94 18.03
CA LEU A 94 -9.23 -9.98 16.94
C LEU A 94 -8.07 -8.99 17.18
N ALA A 95 -7.96 -8.42 18.38
CA ALA A 95 -6.89 -7.51 18.72
C ALA A 95 -5.51 -8.18 18.63
N SER A 96 -5.37 -9.42 19.13
CA SER A 96 -4.11 -10.17 19.02
C SER A 96 -3.74 -10.48 17.57
N SER A 97 -4.73 -10.64 16.68
CA SER A 97 -4.49 -10.81 15.25
C SER A 97 -3.89 -9.55 14.63
N ILE A 98 -4.48 -8.37 14.89
CA ILE A 98 -3.93 -7.09 14.40
C ILE A 98 -2.53 -6.84 14.92
N VAL A 99 -2.27 -7.08 16.22
CA VAL A 99 -0.93 -6.85 16.77
C VAL A 99 0.08 -7.83 16.20
N ALA A 100 -0.28 -9.10 16.00
CA ALA A 100 0.60 -10.03 15.30
C ALA A 100 0.89 -9.57 13.87
N ASN A 101 -0.12 -9.13 13.11
CA ASN A 101 0.06 -8.56 11.78
C ASN A 101 0.98 -7.34 11.79
N TYR A 102 0.79 -6.42 12.74
CA TYR A 102 1.64 -5.26 12.93
C TYR A 102 3.11 -5.64 13.13
N VAL A 103 3.38 -6.58 14.04
CA VAL A 103 4.74 -7.07 14.33
C VAL A 103 5.38 -7.76 13.13
N LEU A 104 4.58 -8.34 12.22
CA LEU A 104 5.08 -9.06 11.05
C LEU A 104 5.27 -8.15 9.83
N THR A 105 4.40 -7.15 9.63
CA THR A 105 4.47 -6.23 8.48
C THR A 105 5.45 -5.08 8.69
N LEU A 106 5.51 -4.51 9.91
CA LEU A 106 6.35 -3.33 10.18
C LEU A 106 7.84 -3.58 9.89
N PRO A 107 8.45 -4.73 10.25
CA PRO A 107 9.85 -5.01 9.90
C PRO A 107 10.09 -5.08 8.39
N THR A 108 9.14 -5.64 7.61
CA THR A 108 9.27 -5.72 6.15
C THR A 108 9.31 -4.34 5.51
N VAL A 109 8.35 -3.46 5.84
CA VAL A 109 8.33 -2.10 5.27
C VAL A 109 9.52 -1.25 5.75
N THR A 110 10.00 -1.51 6.97
CA THR A 110 11.24 -0.88 7.48
C THR A 110 12.45 -1.35 6.68
N LEU A 111 12.51 -2.64 6.34
CA LEU A 111 13.59 -3.21 5.53
C LEU A 111 13.58 -2.63 4.11
N GLU A 112 12.41 -2.45 3.49
CA GLU A 112 12.28 -1.78 2.19
C GLU A 112 12.84 -0.35 2.23
N LEU A 113 12.52 0.44 3.26
CA LEU A 113 13.07 1.78 3.45
C LEU A 113 14.59 1.79 3.60
N VAL A 114 15.14 0.87 4.40
CA VAL A 114 16.58 0.73 4.61
C VAL A 114 17.28 0.36 3.30
N LEU A 115 16.74 -0.60 2.55
CA LEU A 115 17.31 -1.02 1.27
C LEU A 115 17.23 0.09 0.20
N ALA A 116 16.16 0.87 0.19
CA ALA A 116 16.05 2.05 -0.68
C ALA A 116 17.18 3.05 -0.39
N ARG A 117 17.51 3.27 0.88
CA ARG A 117 18.60 4.19 1.26
C ARG A 117 19.99 3.63 0.96
N LEU A 118 20.23 2.34 1.23
CA LEU A 118 21.56 1.71 1.16
C LEU A 118 21.93 1.28 -0.27
N ILE A 119 21.00 0.69 -1.02
CA ILE A 119 21.29 0.13 -2.34
C ILE A 119 21.05 1.17 -3.43
N PHE A 120 19.91 1.84 -3.38
CA PHE A 120 19.50 2.80 -4.40
C PHE A 120 19.89 4.24 -4.09
N HIS A 121 20.62 4.47 -2.99
CA HIS A 121 21.18 5.78 -2.63
C HIS A 121 20.12 6.90 -2.62
N VAL A 122 18.89 6.57 -2.22
CA VAL A 122 17.79 7.54 -2.12
C VAL A 122 18.23 8.71 -1.22
N PRO A 123 18.15 9.98 -1.69
CA PRO A 123 18.74 11.10 -0.97
C PRO A 123 18.16 11.33 0.43
N SER A 124 16.85 11.14 0.57
CA SER A 124 16.11 11.33 1.80
C SER A 124 14.94 10.35 1.86
N ILE A 125 14.70 9.81 3.06
CA ILE A 125 13.47 9.07 3.38
C ILE A 125 12.42 9.99 4.03
N GLY A 126 12.67 11.30 4.07
CA GLY A 126 11.76 12.27 4.67
C GLY A 126 11.80 12.29 6.20
N ASN A 127 10.67 12.64 6.83
CA ASN A 127 10.54 12.66 8.28
C ASN A 127 10.26 11.24 8.83
N PRO A 128 11.19 10.61 9.56
CA PRO A 128 11.07 9.20 9.97
C PRO A 128 9.92 8.96 10.95
N ILE A 129 9.61 9.93 11.81
CA ILE A 129 8.51 9.83 12.78
C ILE A 129 7.16 9.83 12.05
N SER A 130 7.02 10.71 11.06
CA SER A 130 5.79 10.83 10.26
C SER A 130 5.58 9.57 9.42
N LEU A 131 6.64 9.03 8.82
CA LEU A 131 6.62 7.75 8.13
C LEU A 131 6.22 6.61 9.05
N PHE A 132 6.85 6.50 10.23
CA PHE A 132 6.54 5.47 11.20
C PHE A 132 5.06 5.52 11.57
N ILE A 133 4.51 6.69 11.91
CA ILE A 133 3.11 6.83 12.29
C ILE A 133 2.16 6.48 11.13
N LEU A 134 2.45 6.95 9.91
CA LEU A 134 1.65 6.62 8.72
C LEU A 134 1.65 5.12 8.41
N LEU A 135 2.82 4.48 8.44
CA LEU A 135 2.94 3.03 8.24
C LEU A 135 2.21 2.29 9.35
N SER A 136 2.41 2.68 10.61
CA SER A 136 1.77 2.04 11.74
C SER A 136 0.24 2.10 11.63
N ILE A 137 -0.32 3.28 11.38
CA ILE A 137 -1.78 3.44 11.31
C ILE A 137 -2.35 2.84 10.03
N GLY A 138 -1.59 2.85 8.93
CA GLY A 138 -1.93 2.12 7.71
C GLY A 138 -2.03 0.62 7.97
N ILE A 139 -1.06 0.01 8.65
CA ILE A 139 -1.08 -1.42 8.98
C ILE A 139 -2.27 -1.78 9.86
N LEU A 140 -2.62 -0.91 10.83
CA LEU A 140 -3.82 -1.11 11.66
C LEU A 140 -5.11 -0.99 10.83
N SER A 141 -5.17 -0.02 9.91
CA SER A 141 -6.32 0.23 9.02
C SER A 141 -6.58 -0.95 8.06
N PHE A 142 -5.55 -1.40 7.35
CA PHE A 142 -5.70 -2.51 6.41
C PHE A 142 -5.78 -3.85 7.12
N GLY A 143 -5.07 -4.04 8.24
CA GLY A 143 -5.20 -5.26 9.01
C GLY A 143 -6.62 -5.46 9.56
N SER A 144 -7.24 -4.41 10.09
CA SER A 144 -8.64 -4.45 10.55
C SER A 144 -9.64 -4.66 9.41
N LEU A 145 -9.39 -4.12 8.20
CA LEU A 145 -10.16 -4.46 7.00
C LEU A 145 -10.11 -5.98 6.72
N GLY A 146 -8.95 -6.61 6.87
CA GLY A 146 -8.81 -8.06 6.73
C GLY A 146 -9.64 -8.85 7.75
N LEU A 147 -9.79 -8.32 8.96
CA LEU A 147 -10.68 -8.93 9.96
C LEU A 147 -12.16 -8.80 9.59
N VAL A 148 -12.58 -7.69 8.97
CA VAL A 148 -13.95 -7.54 8.44
C VAL A 148 -14.23 -8.61 7.40
N VAL A 149 -13.33 -8.79 6.43
CA VAL A 149 -13.42 -9.84 5.41
C VAL A 149 -13.59 -11.20 6.07
N ALA A 150 -12.71 -11.56 7.00
CA ALA A 150 -12.81 -12.84 7.69
C ALA A 150 -14.05 -12.99 8.59
N SER A 151 -14.70 -11.90 8.99
CA SER A 151 -15.93 -11.94 9.79
C SER A 151 -17.15 -12.26 8.93
N VAL A 152 -17.14 -11.86 7.66
CA VAL A 152 -18.25 -12.06 6.73
C VAL A 152 -18.14 -13.34 5.90
N THR A 153 -16.92 -13.82 5.63
CA THR A 153 -16.70 -15.04 4.84
C THR A 153 -16.63 -16.29 5.71
N ASN A 154 -16.96 -17.44 5.12
CA ASN A 154 -16.95 -18.74 5.80
C ASN A 154 -15.88 -19.68 5.25
N THR A 155 -15.48 -19.51 3.98
CA THR A 155 -14.52 -20.39 3.31
C THR A 155 -13.31 -19.64 2.77
N MET A 156 -12.21 -20.36 2.54
CA MET A 156 -11.01 -19.85 1.86
C MET A 156 -11.36 -19.27 0.50
N GLN A 157 -12.15 -19.99 -0.29
CA GLN A 157 -12.51 -19.59 -1.64
C GLN A 157 -13.32 -18.28 -1.64
N GLU A 158 -14.31 -18.16 -0.75
CA GLU A 158 -15.08 -16.92 -0.57
C GLU A 158 -14.20 -15.75 -0.14
N THR A 159 -13.25 -16.02 0.76
CA THR A 159 -12.28 -15.03 1.26
C THR A 159 -11.37 -14.54 0.13
N GLN A 160 -10.87 -15.44 -0.72
CA GLN A 160 -10.04 -15.09 -1.87
C GLN A 160 -10.80 -14.22 -2.88
N VAL A 161 -12.06 -14.56 -3.18
CA VAL A 161 -12.91 -13.75 -4.08
C VAL A 161 -13.11 -12.35 -3.50
N LEU A 162 -13.49 -12.22 -2.23
CA LEU A 162 -13.73 -10.92 -1.61
C LEU A 162 -12.43 -10.10 -1.50
N ASN A 163 -11.31 -10.75 -1.17
CA ASN A 163 -9.99 -10.14 -1.16
C ASN A 163 -9.61 -9.55 -2.53
N GLN A 164 -9.86 -10.28 -3.62
CA GLN A 164 -9.60 -9.78 -4.98
C GLN A 164 -10.52 -8.61 -5.36
N LEU A 165 -11.80 -8.69 -5.01
CA LEU A 165 -12.77 -7.61 -5.26
C LEU A 165 -12.41 -6.32 -4.51
N LEU A 166 -11.82 -6.42 -3.32
CA LEU A 166 -11.32 -5.27 -2.57
C LEU A 166 -9.95 -4.79 -3.07
N TRP A 167 -9.06 -5.71 -3.42
CA TRP A 167 -7.71 -5.39 -3.86
C TRP A 167 -7.69 -4.53 -5.11
N LEU A 168 -8.46 -4.90 -6.14
CA LEU A 168 -8.45 -4.22 -7.44
C LEU A 168 -8.80 -2.71 -7.33
N PRO A 169 -9.93 -2.31 -6.70
CA PRO A 169 -10.22 -0.90 -6.47
C PRO A 169 -9.13 -0.21 -5.66
N LEU A 170 -8.64 -0.83 -4.59
CA LEU A 170 -7.63 -0.22 -3.73
C LEU A 170 -6.32 0.06 -4.47
N ILE A 171 -5.87 -0.81 -5.37
CA ILE A 171 -4.60 -0.58 -6.10
C ILE A 171 -4.76 0.42 -7.25
N PHE A 172 -5.88 0.39 -7.97
CA PHE A 172 -6.06 1.18 -9.18
C PHE A 172 -6.61 2.59 -8.93
N LEU A 173 -7.46 2.78 -7.92
CA LEU A 173 -8.12 4.07 -7.67
C LEU A 173 -7.36 4.94 -6.64
N SER A 174 -6.41 4.36 -5.89
CA SER A 174 -5.73 5.06 -4.78
C SER A 174 -4.59 5.97 -5.17
N GLY A 175 -4.14 5.92 -6.42
CA GLY A 175 -2.89 6.57 -6.81
C GLY A 175 -1.65 5.68 -6.68
N ALA A 176 -1.79 4.42 -6.21
CA ALA A 176 -0.65 3.52 -6.00
C ALA A 176 -0.07 2.99 -7.33
N THR A 177 -0.91 2.45 -8.21
CA THR A 177 -0.45 1.91 -9.51
C THR A 177 -0.18 3.02 -10.52
N PHE A 178 -1.11 3.95 -10.63
CA PHE A 178 -1.01 5.12 -11.50
C PHE A 178 -1.09 6.36 -10.63
N PRO A 179 -0.25 7.38 -10.85
CA PRO A 179 -0.37 8.64 -10.13
C PRO A 179 -1.81 9.16 -10.20
N LEU A 180 -2.38 9.57 -9.07
CA LEU A 180 -3.77 9.98 -8.97
C LEU A 180 -4.10 11.12 -9.97
N ALA A 181 -3.15 12.01 -10.21
CA ALA A 181 -3.20 13.10 -11.19
C ALA A 181 -3.45 12.63 -12.65
N TYR A 182 -3.05 11.39 -12.99
CA TYR A 182 -3.20 10.82 -14.32
C TYR A 182 -4.60 10.21 -14.57
N LEU A 183 -5.37 9.94 -13.50
CA LEU A 183 -6.67 9.29 -13.62
C LEU A 183 -7.76 10.28 -14.09
N PRO A 184 -8.83 9.82 -14.75
CA PRO A 184 -9.97 10.69 -15.07
C PRO A 184 -10.60 11.29 -13.81
N ARG A 185 -11.13 12.52 -13.89
CA ARG A 185 -11.70 13.24 -12.73
C ARG A 185 -12.70 12.42 -11.92
N THR A 186 -13.58 11.67 -12.58
CA THR A 186 -14.56 10.81 -11.90
C THR A 186 -13.88 9.75 -11.03
N VAL A 187 -12.82 9.12 -11.55
CA VAL A 187 -12.04 8.10 -10.83
C VAL A 187 -11.29 8.72 -9.66
N GLN A 188 -10.69 9.90 -9.86
CA GLN A 188 -10.03 10.66 -8.80
C GLN A 188 -10.97 10.89 -7.60
N ARG A 189 -12.20 11.32 -7.86
CA ARG A 189 -13.22 11.56 -6.82
C ARG A 189 -13.59 10.30 -6.07
N PHE A 190 -13.75 9.16 -6.75
CA PHE A 190 -13.99 7.88 -6.07
C PHE A 190 -12.79 7.42 -5.24
N GLY A 191 -11.57 7.69 -5.72
CA GLY A 191 -10.34 7.41 -5.00
C GLY A 191 -10.30 8.08 -3.63
N LEU A 192 -10.82 9.30 -3.49
CA LEU A 192 -10.83 10.03 -2.22
C LEU A 192 -11.64 9.36 -1.10
N PHE A 193 -12.52 8.40 -1.41
CA PHE A 193 -13.24 7.62 -0.39
C PHE A 193 -12.42 6.44 0.14
N LEU A 194 -11.30 6.09 -0.49
CA LEU A 194 -10.51 4.90 -0.16
C LEU A 194 -9.41 5.23 0.85
N PRO A 195 -9.21 4.42 1.91
CA PRO A 195 -8.12 4.62 2.86
C PRO A 195 -6.75 4.52 2.19
N ALA A 196 -6.66 3.76 1.09
CA ALA A 196 -5.43 3.59 0.32
C ALA A 196 -4.93 4.91 -0.25
N THR A 197 -5.82 5.82 -0.65
CA THR A 197 -5.45 7.12 -1.21
C THR A 197 -4.74 8.00 -0.18
N TYR A 198 -5.23 8.01 1.06
CA TYR A 198 -4.60 8.73 2.16
C TYR A 198 -3.25 8.13 2.54
N LEU A 199 -3.11 6.80 2.51
CA LEU A 199 -1.84 6.13 2.76
C LEU A 199 -0.81 6.46 1.68
N VAL A 200 -1.17 6.31 0.40
CA VAL A 200 -0.27 6.57 -0.74
C VAL A 200 0.16 8.03 -0.74
N ASN A 201 -0.79 8.97 -0.63
CA ASN A 201 -0.48 10.40 -0.60
C ASN A 201 0.40 10.77 0.60
N GLY A 202 0.05 10.28 1.79
CA GLY A 202 0.82 10.52 3.01
C GLY A 202 2.28 10.06 2.87
N LEU A 203 2.48 8.82 2.41
CA LEU A 203 3.82 8.26 2.22
C LEU A 203 4.61 9.01 1.15
N GLN A 204 4.01 9.31 -0.01
CA GLN A 204 4.69 10.07 -1.07
C GLN A 204 5.12 11.46 -0.59
N GLN A 205 4.21 12.20 0.06
CA GLN A 205 4.48 13.56 0.52
C GLN A 205 5.54 13.59 1.63
N THR A 206 5.52 12.63 2.54
CA THR A 206 6.57 12.53 3.55
C THR A 206 7.92 12.16 2.93
N ILE A 207 8.00 11.24 1.97
CA ILE A 207 9.27 10.81 1.35
C ILE A 207 9.85 11.91 0.46
N ILE A 208 9.03 12.50 -0.42
CA ILE A 208 9.50 13.44 -1.44
C ILE A 208 9.72 14.84 -0.86
N HIS A 209 8.77 15.34 -0.04
CA HIS A 209 8.77 16.71 0.45
C HIS A 209 9.17 16.83 1.92
N SER A 210 9.56 15.72 2.58
CA SER A 210 9.89 15.70 4.01
C SER A 210 8.76 16.25 4.90
N ALA A 211 7.51 16.05 4.46
CA ALA A 211 6.32 16.54 5.15
C ALA A 211 6.26 16.03 6.60
N THR A 212 5.94 16.94 7.53
CA THR A 212 5.87 16.65 8.97
C THR A 212 4.51 16.08 9.37
N LEU A 213 4.45 15.46 10.55
CA LEU A 213 3.25 14.86 11.12
C LEU A 213 2.05 15.81 11.10
N TRP A 214 2.26 17.04 11.55
CA TRP A 214 1.22 18.08 11.62
C TRP A 214 0.71 18.48 10.25
N SER A 215 1.55 18.45 9.22
CA SER A 215 1.11 18.73 7.86
C SER A 215 0.29 17.60 7.24
N ARG A 216 0.33 16.38 7.82
CA ARG A 216 -0.32 15.16 7.33
C ARG A 216 -1.43 14.66 8.27
N TYR A 217 -1.96 15.55 9.12
CA TYR A 217 -2.95 15.19 10.14
C TYR A 217 -4.22 14.58 9.54
N VAL A 218 -4.59 15.00 8.33
CA VAL A 218 -5.78 14.51 7.63
C VAL A 218 -5.61 13.06 7.19
N GLU A 219 -4.46 12.71 6.61
CA GLU A 219 -4.15 11.33 6.22
C GLU A 219 -4.14 10.41 7.44
N ILE A 220 -3.50 10.87 8.51
CA ILE A 220 -3.40 10.12 9.76
C ILE A 220 -4.78 9.94 10.39
N LEU A 221 -5.57 11.01 10.51
CA LEU A 221 -6.91 10.95 11.09
C LEU A 221 -7.83 10.07 10.23
N SER A 222 -7.76 10.17 8.92
CA SER A 222 -8.57 9.35 8.01
C SER A 222 -8.24 7.87 8.19
N LEU A 223 -6.95 7.51 8.21
CA LEU A 223 -6.52 6.13 8.47
C LEU A 223 -6.87 5.66 9.88
N ALA A 224 -6.79 6.54 10.88
CA ALA A 224 -7.20 6.24 12.26
C ALA A 224 -8.69 5.90 12.34
N VAL A 225 -9.52 6.75 11.74
CA VAL A 225 -10.97 6.57 11.67
C VAL A 225 -11.28 5.27 10.94
N TRP A 226 -10.60 5.00 9.82
CA TRP A 226 -10.73 3.72 9.12
C TRP A 226 -10.39 2.53 10.01
N ALA A 227 -9.23 2.51 10.64
CA ALA A 227 -8.81 1.44 11.54
C ALA A 227 -9.81 1.20 12.68
N CYS A 228 -10.29 2.25 13.33
CA CYS A 228 -11.26 2.15 14.41
C CYS A 228 -12.61 1.60 13.93
N LEU A 229 -13.11 2.09 12.78
CA LEU A 229 -14.41 1.69 12.25
C LEU A 229 -14.40 0.25 11.74
N THR A 230 -13.40 -0.15 10.96
CA THR A 230 -13.29 -1.53 10.46
C THR A 230 -13.00 -2.51 11.60
N PHE A 231 -12.22 -2.13 12.60
CA PHE A 231 -12.02 -2.97 13.79
C PHE A 231 -13.32 -3.14 14.58
N PHE A 232 -14.03 -2.04 14.84
CA PHE A 232 -15.33 -2.09 15.51
C PHE A 232 -16.32 -2.94 14.72
N LEU A 233 -16.40 -2.73 13.41
CA LEU A 233 -17.26 -3.49 12.51
C LEU A 233 -16.92 -4.99 12.54
N SER A 234 -15.64 -5.34 12.50
CA SER A 234 -15.20 -6.73 12.62
C SER A 234 -15.62 -7.32 13.96
N ALA A 235 -15.46 -6.60 15.08
CA ALA A 235 -15.86 -7.10 16.39
C ALA A 235 -17.37 -7.38 16.49
N GLN A 236 -18.19 -6.56 15.83
CA GLN A 236 -19.65 -6.76 15.79
C GLN A 236 -20.09 -7.88 14.83
N LEU A 237 -19.36 -8.06 13.72
CA LEU A 237 -19.65 -9.08 12.70
C LEU A 237 -19.00 -10.43 13.00
N PHE A 238 -18.07 -10.51 13.95
CA PHE A 238 -17.28 -11.70 14.19
C PHE A 238 -18.16 -12.87 14.63
N ARG A 239 -17.92 -14.02 13.99
CA ARG A 239 -18.62 -15.27 14.25
C ARG A 239 -17.63 -16.40 14.50
N TRP A 240 -17.85 -17.10 15.61
CA TRP A 240 -17.10 -18.29 15.99
C TRP A 240 -17.41 -19.48 15.08
N GLU A 241 -18.66 -19.58 14.63
CA GLU A 241 -19.16 -20.67 13.79
C GLU A 241 -19.80 -20.14 12.51
N PRO A 242 -19.65 -20.83 11.37
CA PRO A 242 -20.27 -20.43 10.10
C PRO A 242 -21.80 -20.27 10.18
N GLU A 243 -22.46 -21.11 10.97
CA GLU A 243 -23.92 -21.19 11.08
C GLU A 243 -24.54 -20.04 11.90
N ALA A 244 -23.71 -19.26 12.61
CA ALA A 244 -24.18 -18.15 13.42
C ALA A 244 -24.81 -17.04 12.55
N LYS A 245 -26.07 -16.70 12.83
CA LYS A 245 -26.79 -15.62 12.14
C LYS A 245 -26.37 -14.26 12.70
N VAL A 246 -26.06 -13.31 11.82
CA VAL A 246 -25.78 -11.92 12.21
C VAL A 246 -27.10 -11.24 12.64
N PRO A 247 -27.20 -10.70 13.87
CA PRO A 247 -28.43 -10.07 14.35
C PRO A 247 -28.81 -8.83 13.54
N ARG A 248 -30.12 -8.53 13.42
CA ARG A 248 -30.61 -7.35 12.67
C ARG A 248 -30.00 -6.03 13.16
N ARG A 249 -29.78 -5.88 14.47
CA ARG A 249 -29.12 -4.72 15.08
C ARG A 249 -27.70 -4.51 14.52
N THR A 250 -26.94 -5.60 14.35
CA THR A 250 -25.60 -5.55 13.76
C THR A 250 -25.64 -5.11 12.31
N LYS A 251 -26.63 -5.54 11.52
CA LYS A 251 -26.80 -5.07 10.13
C LYS A 251 -27.05 -3.55 10.06
N MET A 252 -27.84 -3.02 10.99
CA MET A 252 -28.06 -1.57 11.09
C MET A 252 -26.79 -0.82 11.53
N LEU A 253 -26.02 -1.39 12.47
CA LEU A 253 -24.73 -0.83 12.89
C LEU A 253 -23.71 -0.83 11.74
N VAL A 254 -23.68 -1.88 10.92
CA VAL A 254 -22.85 -1.94 9.70
C VAL A 254 -23.21 -0.81 8.76
N ALA A 255 -24.50 -0.59 8.50
CA ALA A 255 -24.95 0.53 7.67
C ALA A 255 -24.53 1.89 8.26
N ALA A 256 -24.58 2.05 9.59
CA ALA A 256 -24.12 3.26 10.26
C ALA A 256 -22.61 3.50 10.12
N THR A 257 -21.78 2.44 10.11
CA THR A 257 -20.32 2.59 9.90
C THR A 257 -19.96 3.09 8.50
N ALA A 258 -20.87 3.05 7.53
CA ALA A 258 -20.66 3.66 6.21
C ALA A 258 -20.69 5.20 6.24
N ILE A 259 -21.37 5.80 7.23
CA ILE A 259 -21.61 7.25 7.27
C ILE A 259 -20.30 8.03 7.43
N PRO A 260 -19.40 7.73 8.39
CA PRO A 260 -18.12 8.44 8.49
C PRO A 260 -17.23 8.26 7.26
N PHE A 261 -17.28 7.09 6.60
CA PHE A 261 -16.52 6.86 5.35
C PHE A 261 -16.99 7.77 4.22
N LEU A 262 -18.31 7.89 4.06
CA LEU A 262 -18.90 8.78 3.06
C LEU A 262 -18.59 10.25 3.39
N LEU A 263 -18.68 10.65 4.65
CA LEU A 263 -18.39 12.02 5.07
C LEU A 263 -16.92 12.41 4.79
N LEU A 264 -15.95 11.54 5.13
CA LEU A 264 -14.53 11.81 4.86
C LEU A 264 -14.25 12.00 3.37
N GLY A 265 -14.79 11.12 2.51
CA GLY A 265 -14.60 11.25 1.07
C GLY A 265 -15.30 12.48 0.49
N ILE A 266 -16.47 12.87 1.02
CA ILE A 266 -17.15 14.12 0.62
C ILE A 266 -16.31 15.34 1.00
N VAL A 267 -15.80 15.40 2.24
CA VAL A 267 -14.99 16.53 2.73
C VAL A 267 -13.73 16.72 1.87
N GLU A 268 -13.04 15.63 1.53
CA GLU A 268 -11.86 15.72 0.66
C GLU A 268 -12.20 16.10 -0.78
N ASN A 269 -13.31 15.60 -1.31
CA ASN A 269 -13.78 15.95 -2.66
C ASN A 269 -14.22 17.42 -2.77
N VAL A 270 -14.62 18.04 -1.65
CA VAL A 270 -14.87 19.50 -1.60
C VAL A 270 -13.57 20.29 -1.42
N SER A 271 -12.60 19.74 -0.69
CA SER A 271 -11.34 20.44 -0.39
C SER A 271 -10.33 20.39 -1.54
N ASP A 272 -10.37 19.34 -2.38
CA ASP A 272 -9.43 19.06 -3.47
C ASP A 272 -7.95 19.01 -3.03
N ARG A 273 -7.68 18.85 -1.72
CA ARG A 273 -6.33 18.97 -1.15
C ARG A 273 -5.40 17.88 -1.67
N ILE A 274 -5.81 16.62 -1.53
CA ILE A 274 -5.04 15.45 -1.99
C ILE A 274 -4.83 15.52 -3.51
N LEU A 275 -5.81 16.01 -4.28
CA LEU A 275 -5.66 16.12 -5.73
C LEU A 275 -4.59 17.14 -6.09
N ARG A 276 -4.61 18.34 -5.48
CA ARG A 276 -3.56 19.35 -5.70
C ARG A 276 -2.18 18.81 -5.35
N GLU A 277 -2.04 18.12 -4.22
CA GLU A 277 -0.80 17.49 -3.79
C GLU A 277 -0.32 16.38 -4.75
N ALA A 278 -1.25 15.62 -5.33
CA ALA A 278 -0.93 14.61 -6.33
C ALA A 278 -0.44 15.24 -7.65
N TYR A 279 -1.06 16.35 -8.09
CA TYR A 279 -0.61 17.09 -9.28
C TYR A 279 0.78 17.70 -9.06
N THR A 280 1.04 18.35 -7.92
CA THR A 280 2.36 18.94 -7.65
C THR A 280 3.46 17.89 -7.56
N ALA A 281 3.18 16.75 -6.90
CA ALA A 281 4.13 15.63 -6.85
C ALA A 281 4.42 15.09 -8.26
N PHE A 282 3.40 14.93 -9.10
CA PHE A 282 3.55 14.45 -10.48
C PHE A 282 4.29 15.46 -11.38
N GLU A 283 3.98 16.76 -11.27
CA GLU A 283 4.69 17.81 -11.99
C GLU A 283 6.16 17.88 -11.58
N SER A 284 6.49 17.74 -10.30
CA SER A 284 7.88 17.70 -9.83
C SER A 284 8.67 16.51 -10.40
N PHE A 285 7.97 15.40 -10.64
CA PHE A 285 8.53 14.19 -11.24
C PHE A 285 8.77 14.36 -12.75
N THR A 286 7.84 14.99 -13.47
CA THR A 286 7.90 15.17 -14.94
C THR A 286 8.74 16.37 -15.39
N SER A 287 8.81 17.43 -14.58
CA SER A 287 9.55 18.68 -14.91
C SER A 287 11.04 18.63 -14.57
N ALA A 288 11.50 17.61 -13.84
CA ALA A 288 12.92 17.43 -13.55
C ALA A 288 13.68 17.16 -14.86
N PRO A 289 14.72 17.95 -15.19
CA PRO A 289 15.41 17.82 -16.47
C PRO A 289 15.99 16.41 -16.61
N ALA A 290 15.79 15.80 -17.78
CA ALA A 290 16.42 14.57 -18.22
C ALA A 290 17.94 14.79 -18.48
N THR A 291 18.67 15.40 -17.55
CA THR A 291 20.10 15.63 -17.67
C THR A 291 20.87 14.44 -17.15
N ARG A 292 20.93 13.42 -18.01
CA ARG A 292 22.18 12.83 -18.51
C ARG A 292 21.77 12.08 -19.77
N ARG A 293 22.01 12.68 -20.94
CA ARG A 293 22.20 11.86 -22.14
C ARG A 293 23.18 10.75 -21.73
N PRO A 294 22.93 9.46 -22.05
CA PRO A 294 24.00 8.48 -21.95
C PRO A 294 25.20 9.08 -22.70
N PRO A 295 26.44 8.94 -22.19
CA PRO A 295 27.60 9.43 -22.90
C PRO A 295 27.45 8.93 -24.33
N SER A 296 27.42 9.84 -25.30
CA SER A 296 27.42 9.46 -26.70
C SER A 296 28.55 8.47 -26.82
N LEU A 297 28.23 7.21 -27.11
CA LEU A 297 29.20 6.26 -27.59
C LEU A 297 29.78 6.93 -28.82
N SER A 298 30.92 7.60 -28.64
CA SER A 298 31.79 7.99 -29.72
C SER A 298 32.16 6.68 -30.37
N MET A 299 31.38 6.29 -31.38
CA MET A 299 31.75 5.21 -32.25
C MET A 299 33.17 5.53 -32.73
N PRO A 300 34.15 4.64 -32.48
CA PRO A 300 35.48 4.84 -33.03
C PRO A 300 35.32 5.05 -34.53
N GLY A 301 35.92 6.13 -35.02
CA GLY A 301 35.77 6.59 -36.39
C GLY A 301 35.90 5.44 -37.38
N LYS A 302 34.93 5.34 -38.30
CA LYS A 302 35.11 4.52 -39.50
C LYS A 302 36.41 4.98 -40.18
N PRO A 303 37.41 4.11 -40.36
CA PRO A 303 38.54 4.42 -41.20
C PRO A 303 38.10 4.30 -42.65
N GLY A 304 38.34 5.35 -43.45
CA GLY A 304 38.33 5.28 -44.91
C GLY A 304 36.99 5.65 -45.55
N GLU A 305 36.74 6.95 -45.70
CA GLU A 305 36.01 7.43 -46.87
C GLU A 305 36.98 8.34 -47.63
N ALA A 306 37.66 7.71 -48.59
CA ALA A 306 38.58 8.35 -49.49
C ALA A 306 37.84 9.43 -50.30
N SER A 307 38.53 10.55 -50.45
CA SER A 307 38.32 11.60 -51.45
C SER A 307 37.70 11.09 -52.76
N ASN A 308 36.51 11.60 -53.11
CA ASN A 308 36.03 11.60 -54.49
C ASN A 308 35.87 13.06 -54.97
N PRO A 309 36.85 13.62 -55.71
CA PRO A 309 36.71 14.92 -56.33
C PRO A 309 36.12 14.72 -57.73
N SER A 310 34.80 14.62 -57.83
CA SER A 310 34.13 14.67 -59.15
C SER A 310 32.70 15.19 -59.02
N ARG A 311 32.56 16.51 -58.91
CA ARG A 311 31.38 17.25 -59.38
C ARG A 311 31.77 18.72 -59.57
N SER A 312 32.64 18.90 -60.55
CA SER A 312 32.78 20.15 -61.27
C SER A 312 31.44 20.49 -61.95
N SER A 313 30.99 21.72 -61.69
CA SER A 313 30.77 22.68 -62.76
C SER A 313 29.79 22.27 -63.87
N GLN A 314 28.51 22.15 -63.58
CA GLN A 314 27.45 22.28 -64.59
C GLN A 314 26.19 22.89 -63.96
N ASN A 315 26.24 24.19 -63.63
CA ASN A 315 25.05 25.05 -63.56
C ASN A 315 25.38 26.55 -63.49
N GLN A 316 26.26 27.01 -64.38
CA GLN A 316 26.37 28.44 -64.73
C GLN A 316 26.29 28.57 -66.25
N ALA A 317 25.07 28.58 -66.76
CA ALA A 317 24.71 29.11 -68.08
C ALA A 317 23.20 29.35 -68.14
N ARG A 318 22.71 30.27 -67.31
CA ARG A 318 21.52 31.09 -67.60
C ARG A 318 21.70 32.44 -66.94
N GLN A 319 21.68 33.47 -67.80
CA GLN A 319 21.84 34.91 -67.56
C GLN A 319 23.28 35.42 -67.58
#